data_AF-A0A817XLC8-F1
#
_entry.id   AF-A0A817XLC8-F1
#
_cell.length_a   1.000
_cell.length_b   1.000
_cell.length_c   1.000
_cell.angle_alpha   90.00
_cell.angle_beta   90.00
_cell.angle_gamma   90.00
#
_symmetry.space_group_name_H-M   'P 1'
#
loop_
_entity.id
_entity.type
_entity.pdbx_description
1 polymer ?
#
loop_
_entity_poly.entity_id
_entity_poly.type
_entity_poly.pdbx_seq_one_letter_code
_entity_poly.pdbx_strand_id
1 'polypeptide(L)'
;MFHFELIFEELEIYKVAILYDCFLCKNYFSFEKTKGIFDDEYSEQELSDGLKILEWIQNQTWSNGKNLSGIISAYSTDDRYNNDIHYYGGCLAAQEALSWPTQMLILLSVPPHPLYQGGIDKDFDLINVWKERLHNLMPLDFYWIKHQNRNEYWRHGSVCEDYSKI
;
A
#
# COMPACT_ATOMS: atom_id res chain seq x y z
N MET A 1 4.40 9.77 13.39
CA MET A 1 3.98 8.56 14.12
C MET A 1 2.59 8.24 13.62
N PHE A 2 2.50 7.46 12.55
CA PHE A 2 1.22 7.01 12.01
C PHE A 2 0.90 5.67 12.69
N HIS A 3 -0.21 5.66 13.41
CA HIS A 3 -0.68 4.55 14.22
C HIS A 3 -1.50 3.62 13.33
N PHE A 4 -1.19 2.32 13.34
CA PHE A 4 -2.11 1.30 12.86
C PHE A 4 -3.14 1.12 13.96
N GLU A 5 -4.12 2.00 14.01
CA GLU A 5 -5.25 1.82 14.90
C GLU A 5 -6.37 1.22 14.05
N LEU A 6 -6.60 -0.08 14.23
CA LEU A 6 -7.95 -0.58 14.03
C LEU A 6 -8.79 0.11 15.09
N ILE A 7 -9.36 1.28 14.75
CA ILE A 7 -10.28 2.02 15.62
C ILE A 7 -11.57 1.19 15.71
N PHE A 8 -11.54 0.11 16.50
CA PHE A 8 -12.71 -0.65 16.86
C PHE A 8 -13.44 -0.04 18.06
N GLU A 9 -12.76 0.80 18.86
CA GLU A 9 -13.28 1.24 20.16
C GLU A 9 -13.94 2.63 20.15
N GLU A 10 -13.56 3.57 19.26
CA GLU A 10 -14.13 4.94 19.28
C GLU A 10 -15.19 5.24 18.20
N LEU A 11 -15.37 4.36 17.20
CA LEU A 11 -16.36 4.52 16.12
C LEU A 11 -17.45 3.44 16.19
N GLU A 12 -18.32 3.54 17.20
CA GLU A 12 -19.33 2.53 17.57
C GLU A 12 -20.42 2.19 16.51
N ILE A 13 -20.39 2.71 15.28
CA ILE A 13 -21.52 2.47 14.32
C ILE A 13 -21.09 2.00 12.92
N TYR A 14 -19.83 2.14 12.51
CA TYR A 14 -19.40 1.67 11.19
C TYR A 14 -18.06 0.96 11.28
N LYS A 15 -18.05 -0.34 10.98
CA LYS A 15 -16.82 -1.09 10.69
C LYS A 15 -16.25 -0.59 9.37
N VAL A 16 -15.52 0.52 9.43
CA VAL A 16 -14.80 1.08 8.28
C VAL A 16 -13.53 0.28 8.11
N ALA A 17 -13.41 -0.46 7.01
CA ALA A 17 -12.12 -0.99 6.59
C ALA A 17 -11.31 0.19 6.03
N ILE A 18 -10.35 0.68 6.81
CA ILE A 18 -9.39 1.68 6.33
C ILE A 18 -8.32 0.90 5.56
N LEU A 19 -8.48 0.84 4.24
CA LEU A 19 -7.41 0.41 3.34
C LEU A 19 -6.46 1.60 3.18
N TYR A 20 -5.57 1.77 4.17
CA TYR A 20 -4.42 2.65 4.02
C TYR A 20 -3.39 1.87 3.19
N ASP A 21 -2.87 2.50 2.12
CA ASP A 21 -1.69 2.12 1.34
C ASP A 21 -1.29 0.64 1.46
N CYS A 22 -1.56 -0.19 0.44
CA CYS A 22 -1.52 -1.64 0.60
C CYS A 22 -0.10 -2.20 0.87
N PHE A 23 0.92 -1.34 0.96
CA PHE A 23 2.26 -1.66 1.47
C PHE A 23 2.25 -2.20 2.89
N LEU A 24 1.42 -1.62 3.76
CA LEU A 24 1.24 -2.17 5.11
C LEU A 24 0.53 -3.52 5.01
N CYS A 25 -0.44 -3.65 4.10
CA CYS A 25 -1.10 -4.92 3.85
C CYS A 25 -0.16 -6.00 3.30
N LYS A 26 0.88 -5.68 2.53
CA LYS A 26 1.90 -6.65 2.12
C LYS A 26 2.75 -7.18 3.29
N ASN A 27 2.87 -6.44 4.39
CA ASN A 27 3.54 -6.88 5.61
C ASN A 27 2.61 -7.64 6.59
N TYR A 28 1.31 -7.33 6.59
CA TYR A 28 0.33 -7.86 7.55
C TYR A 28 -0.71 -8.83 6.97
N PHE A 29 -0.87 -8.87 5.66
CA PHE A 29 -1.92 -9.60 4.93
C PHE A 29 -1.37 -10.10 3.58
N SER A 30 -0.36 -10.97 3.61
CA SER A 30 0.05 -11.70 2.42
C SER A 30 -1.01 -12.77 2.10
N PHE A 31 -1.86 -12.50 1.11
CA PHE A 31 -2.77 -13.51 0.58
C PHE A 31 -2.06 -14.35 -0.48
N GLU A 32 -1.85 -15.63 -0.18
CA GLU A 32 -1.00 -16.58 -0.92
C GLU A 32 0.51 -16.32 -0.74
N LYS A 33 1.37 -17.20 -1.29
CA LYS A 33 2.84 -17.09 -1.27
C LYS A 33 3.35 -15.92 -2.14
N THR A 34 2.82 -14.72 -1.92
CA THR A 34 3.39 -13.51 -2.52
C THR A 34 4.75 -13.25 -1.87
N LYS A 35 5.76 -12.87 -2.65
CA LYS A 35 7.09 -12.59 -2.10
C LYS A 35 7.12 -11.33 -1.20
N GLY A 36 6.03 -10.58 -1.12
CA GLY A 36 5.97 -9.33 -0.35
C GLY A 36 6.96 -8.27 -0.83
N ILE A 37 7.29 -8.29 -2.13
CA ILE A 37 8.19 -7.33 -2.78
C ILE A 37 7.33 -6.15 -3.24
N PHE A 38 7.79 -4.95 -2.89
CA PHE A 38 7.24 -3.70 -3.37
C PHE A 38 7.84 -3.39 -4.75
N ASP A 39 6.99 -3.12 -5.73
CA ASP A 39 7.36 -2.71 -7.07
C ASP A 39 7.13 -1.20 -7.26
N ASP A 40 5.91 -0.72 -7.04
CA ASP A 40 5.53 0.70 -7.11
C ASP A 40 4.21 0.96 -6.37
N GLU A 41 3.83 2.24 -6.25
CA GLU A 41 2.51 2.67 -5.80
C GLU A 41 1.45 2.57 -6.90
N TYR A 42 0.25 2.15 -6.50
CA TYR A 42 -0.93 1.97 -7.36
C TYR A 42 -0.74 0.90 -8.44
N SER A 43 0.11 -0.11 -8.16
CA SER A 43 0.32 -1.22 -9.08
C SER A 43 -0.90 -2.13 -9.18
N GLU A 44 -1.06 -2.84 -10.31
CA GLU A 44 -2.15 -3.82 -10.46
C GLU A 44 -2.13 -4.88 -9.35
N GLN A 45 -0.93 -5.24 -8.88
CA GLN A 45 -0.76 -6.14 -7.74
C GLN A 45 -1.33 -5.53 -6.48
N GLU A 46 -1.07 -4.25 -6.22
CA GLU A 46 -1.61 -3.54 -5.06
C GLU A 46 -3.14 -3.55 -5.04
N LEU A 47 -3.77 -3.22 -6.17
CA LEU A 47 -5.23 -3.23 -6.33
C LEU A 47 -5.81 -4.63 -6.15
N SER A 48 -5.14 -5.65 -6.71
CA SER A 48 -5.52 -7.06 -6.55
C SER A 48 -5.44 -7.51 -5.09
N ASP A 49 -4.39 -7.12 -4.36
CA ASP A 49 -4.26 -7.41 -2.92
C ASP A 49 -5.39 -6.73 -2.12
N GLY A 50 -5.75 -5.49 -2.48
CA GLY A 50 -6.90 -4.79 -1.92
C GLY A 50 -8.21 -5.58 -2.04
N LEU A 51 -8.48 -6.17 -3.21
CA LEU A 51 -9.67 -7.01 -3.42
C LEU A 51 -9.63 -8.29 -2.56
N LYS A 52 -8.47 -8.93 -2.42
CA LYS A 52 -8.30 -10.11 -1.56
C LYS A 52 -8.55 -9.78 -0.08
N ILE A 53 -8.14 -8.59 0.38
CA ILE A 53 -8.46 -8.11 1.74
C ILE A 53 -9.97 -7.99 1.91
N LEU A 54 -10.66 -7.36 0.96
CA LEU A 54 -12.11 -7.20 1.04
C LEU A 54 -12.84 -8.55 1.10
N GLU A 55 -12.41 -9.50 0.28
CA GLU A 55 -12.93 -10.88 0.31
C GLU A 55 -12.64 -11.56 1.66
N TRP A 56 -11.44 -11.41 2.20
CA TRP A 56 -11.09 -11.95 3.51
C TRP A 56 -11.94 -11.33 4.62
N ILE A 57 -12.09 -10.00 4.63
CA ILE A 57 -12.93 -9.26 5.59
C ILE A 57 -14.37 -9.77 5.52
N GLN A 58 -14.92 -9.96 4.32
CA GLN A 58 -16.28 -10.46 4.13
C GLN A 58 -16.52 -11.82 4.80
N ASN A 59 -15.48 -12.67 4.85
CA ASN A 59 -15.56 -14.01 5.42
C ASN A 59 -15.29 -14.08 6.94
N GLN A 60 -15.04 -12.95 7.60
CA GLN A 60 -14.79 -12.95 9.04
C GLN A 60 -16.09 -13.05 9.86
N THR A 61 -16.03 -13.72 11.02
CA THR A 61 -17.18 -13.91 11.93
C THR A 61 -17.73 -12.59 12.48
N TRP A 62 -16.91 -11.55 12.52
CA TRP A 62 -17.31 -10.21 12.92
C TRP A 62 -17.86 -9.37 11.76
N SER A 63 -17.73 -9.80 10.51
CA SER A 63 -18.31 -9.10 9.36
C SER A 63 -19.80 -9.41 9.24
N ASN A 64 -20.56 -8.50 8.63
CA ASN A 64 -21.96 -8.75 8.30
C ASN A 64 -22.13 -9.58 7.01
N GLY A 65 -21.01 -10.02 6.40
CA GLY A 65 -20.98 -10.86 5.20
C GLY A 65 -21.46 -10.17 3.91
N LYS A 66 -21.77 -8.87 3.97
CA LYS A 66 -22.23 -8.12 2.79
C LYS A 66 -21.04 -7.64 1.95
N ASN A 67 -21.29 -7.47 0.66
CA ASN A 67 -20.33 -6.84 -0.25
C ASN A 67 -20.07 -5.38 0.14
N LEU A 68 -18.95 -4.84 -0.35
CA LEU A 68 -18.54 -3.44 -0.19
C LEU A 68 -19.72 -2.51 -0.49
N SER A 69 -20.15 -1.76 0.53
CA SER A 69 -21.35 -0.91 0.46
C SER A 69 -21.03 0.59 0.32
N GLY A 70 -19.76 0.97 0.48
CA GLY A 70 -19.31 2.36 0.36
C GLY A 70 -17.80 2.47 0.52
N ILE A 71 -17.24 3.54 -0.06
CA ILE A 71 -15.82 3.88 0.00
C ILE A 71 -15.73 5.31 0.53
N ILE A 72 -14.79 5.54 1.45
CA ILE A 72 -14.42 6.89 1.91
C ILE A 72 -12.97 7.09 1.50
N SER A 73 -12.73 8.04 0.60
CA SER A 73 -11.38 8.43 0.21
C SER A 73 -10.86 9.49 1.18
N ALA A 74 -9.71 9.25 1.79
CA ALA A 74 -9.05 10.18 2.69
C ALA A 74 -7.57 10.31 2.33
N TYR A 75 -7.06 11.55 2.28
CA TYR A 75 -5.68 11.85 1.88
C TYR A 75 -5.25 11.26 0.52
N SER A 76 -6.22 11.03 -0.36
CA SER A 76 -5.99 10.52 -1.71
C SER A 76 -5.75 11.65 -2.71
N THR A 77 -4.98 11.34 -3.75
CA THR A 77 -4.92 12.15 -4.98
C THR A 77 -5.65 11.46 -6.13
N ASP A 78 -6.20 12.24 -7.07
CA ASP A 78 -6.60 11.75 -8.39
C ASP A 78 -5.57 12.06 -9.48
N ASP A 79 -4.53 12.84 -9.17
CA ASP A 79 -3.42 13.21 -10.07
C ASP A 79 -2.06 13.14 -9.35
N ARG A 80 -1.34 12.03 -9.55
CA ARG A 80 -0.05 11.76 -8.87
C ARG A 80 1.06 12.77 -9.17
N TYR A 81 0.97 13.53 -10.26
CA TYR A 81 2.00 14.52 -10.61
C TYR A 81 1.65 15.95 -10.20
N ASN A 82 0.36 16.28 -10.14
CA ASN A 82 -0.04 17.68 -10.02
C ASN A 82 -0.37 18.10 -8.59
N ASN A 83 -0.84 17.18 -7.75
CA ASN A 83 -1.35 17.48 -6.41
C ASN A 83 -1.12 16.34 -5.41
N ASP A 84 -0.11 15.50 -5.66
CA ASP A 84 0.31 14.45 -4.73
C ASP A 84 1.61 14.83 -4.03
N ILE A 85 2.08 13.97 -3.15
CA ILE A 85 3.23 14.26 -2.30
C ILE A 85 4.52 14.52 -3.09
N HIS A 86 4.61 14.00 -4.33
CA HIS A 86 5.83 14.02 -5.13
C HIS A 86 6.06 15.37 -5.80
N TYR A 87 5.00 15.90 -6.42
CA TYR A 87 5.02 17.13 -7.23
C TYR A 87 3.71 17.91 -7.04
N TYR A 88 3.85 19.24 -6.98
CA TYR A 88 2.73 20.18 -6.92
C TYR A 88 2.80 21.14 -8.10
N GLY A 89 1.88 21.04 -9.07
CA GLY A 89 1.93 21.89 -10.26
C GLY A 89 3.17 21.67 -11.12
N GLY A 90 3.81 20.49 -11.03
CA GLY A 90 5.11 20.20 -11.64
C GLY A 90 6.34 20.71 -10.87
N CYS A 91 6.14 21.38 -9.73
CA CYS A 91 7.24 21.69 -8.81
C CYS A 91 7.51 20.50 -7.89
N LEU A 92 8.78 20.08 -7.78
CA LEU A 92 9.18 19.03 -6.85
C LEU A 92 8.86 19.45 -5.41
N ALA A 93 8.16 18.60 -4.67
CA ALA A 93 7.93 18.75 -3.25
C ALA A 93 9.21 18.40 -2.47
N ALA A 94 10.15 19.33 -2.38
CA ALA A 94 11.51 19.04 -1.89
C ALA A 94 11.58 18.40 -0.49
N GLN A 95 10.64 18.73 0.41
CA GLN A 95 10.53 18.08 1.72
C GLN A 95 10.13 16.61 1.57
N GLU A 96 9.07 16.35 0.81
CA GLU A 96 8.49 15.01 0.62
C GLU A 96 9.37 14.09 -0.21
N ALA A 97 10.15 14.65 -1.12
CA ALA A 97 11.18 13.95 -1.90
C ALA A 97 12.22 13.22 -1.03
N LEU A 98 12.33 13.57 0.26
CA LEU A 98 13.13 12.83 1.23
C LEU A 98 12.26 12.10 2.27
N SER A 99 11.25 12.75 2.84
CA SER A 99 10.48 12.18 3.97
C SER A 99 9.70 10.93 3.60
N TRP A 100 9.05 10.90 2.43
CA TRP A 100 8.23 9.73 2.06
C TRP A 100 9.04 8.52 1.64
N PRO A 101 10.03 8.63 0.73
CA PRO A 101 10.90 7.48 0.43
C PRO A 101 11.57 6.89 1.67
N THR A 102 11.93 7.74 2.65
CA THR A 102 12.51 7.29 3.92
C THR A 102 11.50 6.49 4.76
N GLN A 103 10.25 6.94 4.82
CA GLN A 103 9.18 6.21 5.50
C GLN A 103 8.90 4.87 4.82
N MET A 104 8.80 4.86 3.49
CA MET A 104 8.66 3.64 2.70
C MET A 104 9.81 2.67 2.94
N LEU A 105 11.06 3.17 2.93
CA LEU A 105 12.23 2.34 3.23
C LEU A 105 12.11 1.66 4.59
N ILE A 106 11.72 2.39 5.64
CA ILE A 106 11.53 1.83 6.97
C ILE A 106 10.45 0.74 6.95
N LEU A 107 9.29 1.03 6.34
CA LEU A 107 8.15 0.12 6.27
C LEU A 107 8.45 -1.14 5.44
N LEU A 108 9.26 -1.03 4.40
CA LEU A 108 9.62 -2.15 3.52
C LEU A 108 10.81 -2.96 4.05
N SER A 109 11.61 -2.39 4.95
CA SER A 109 12.77 -3.06 5.54
C SER A 109 12.42 -3.95 6.74
N VAL A 110 11.19 -3.90 7.25
CA VAL A 110 10.80 -4.75 8.39
C VAL A 110 10.68 -6.23 7.97
N PRO A 111 11.06 -7.18 8.83
CA PRO A 111 10.86 -8.60 8.55
C PRO A 111 9.37 -8.91 8.37
N PRO A 112 9.00 -9.81 7.44
CA PRO A 112 7.61 -10.20 7.27
C PRO A 112 7.09 -10.88 8.53
N HIS A 113 5.80 -10.66 8.84
CA HIS A 113 5.20 -11.31 9.99
C HIS A 113 4.91 -12.80 9.71
N PRO A 114 5.39 -13.75 10.53
CA PRO A 114 5.37 -15.19 10.22
C PRO A 114 3.98 -15.81 9.97
N LEU A 115 2.93 -15.28 10.61
CA LEU A 115 1.57 -15.83 10.44
C LEU A 115 1.04 -15.71 9.00
N TYR A 116 1.58 -14.79 8.19
CA TYR A 116 1.00 -14.45 6.89
C TYR A 116 1.75 -15.06 5.70
N GLN A 117 2.81 -15.85 5.95
CA GLN A 117 3.54 -16.58 4.90
C GLN A 117 3.30 -18.11 4.92
N GLY A 118 2.16 -18.53 5.48
CA GLY A 118 1.82 -19.95 5.65
C GLY A 118 1.91 -20.46 7.09
N GLY A 119 2.06 -19.55 8.06
CA GLY A 119 2.23 -19.86 9.48
C GLY A 119 3.69 -20.03 9.90
N ILE A 120 3.93 -20.11 11.20
CA ILE A 120 5.22 -20.59 11.74
C ILE A 120 5.24 -22.11 11.56
N ASP A 121 5.35 -22.59 10.32
CA ASP A 121 5.83 -23.94 10.13
C ASP A 121 7.32 -23.96 10.50
N LYS A 122 7.80 -25.08 11.05
CA LYS A 122 9.16 -25.19 11.58
C LYS A 122 10.23 -24.97 10.52
N ASP A 123 9.85 -25.09 9.26
CA ASP A 123 10.70 -24.95 8.08
C ASP A 123 10.63 -23.55 7.43
N PHE A 124 9.89 -22.59 8.01
CA PHE A 124 9.81 -21.24 7.48
C PHE A 124 11.11 -20.45 7.73
N ASP A 125 11.90 -20.27 6.68
CA ASP A 125 13.17 -19.54 6.72
C ASP A 125 12.96 -18.03 6.63
N LEU A 126 12.50 -17.45 7.74
CA LEU A 126 12.26 -16.01 7.89
C LEU A 126 13.47 -15.16 7.46
N ILE A 127 14.68 -15.61 7.78
CA ILE A 127 15.90 -14.85 7.52
C ILE A 127 16.17 -14.77 6.02
N ASN A 128 16.05 -15.89 5.29
CA ASN A 128 16.26 -15.86 3.85
C ASN A 128 15.17 -15.09 3.12
N VAL A 129 13.89 -15.22 3.53
CA VAL A 129 12.83 -14.40 2.94
C VAL A 129 13.05 -12.91 3.21
N TRP A 130 13.39 -12.53 4.44
CA TRP A 130 13.66 -11.15 4.77
C TRP A 130 14.85 -10.59 3.97
N LYS A 131 15.94 -11.36 3.85
CA LYS A 131 17.09 -10.98 3.00
C LYS A 131 16.69 -10.81 1.54
N GLU A 132 15.89 -11.72 0.98
CA GLU A 132 15.40 -11.58 -0.40
C GLU A 132 14.62 -10.27 -0.57
N ARG A 133 13.76 -9.91 0.38
CA ARG A 133 13.02 -8.63 0.35
C ARG A 133 13.96 -7.44 0.41
N LEU A 134 14.93 -7.45 1.33
CA LEU A 134 15.94 -6.39 1.44
C LEU A 134 16.77 -6.22 0.15
N HIS A 135 17.13 -7.33 -0.51
CA HIS A 135 17.87 -7.31 -1.78
C HIS A 135 17.05 -6.75 -2.95
N ASN A 136 15.72 -6.80 -2.87
CA ASN A 136 14.82 -6.27 -3.90
C ASN A 136 14.25 -4.89 -3.55
N LEU A 137 14.71 -4.24 -2.47
CA LEU A 137 14.27 -2.89 -2.14
C LEU A 137 14.73 -1.90 -3.22
N MET A 138 13.78 -1.11 -3.71
CA MET A 138 14.03 -0.05 -4.67
C MET A 138 14.40 1.26 -3.95
N PRO A 139 15.41 2.00 -4.41
CA PRO A 139 15.66 3.37 -3.95
C PRO A 139 14.61 4.32 -4.54
N LEU A 140 13.47 4.43 -3.86
CA LEU A 140 12.27 5.15 -4.34
C LEU A 140 12.51 6.65 -4.55
N ASP A 141 13.36 7.26 -3.73
CA ASP A 141 13.78 8.66 -3.85
C ASP A 141 14.39 8.95 -5.22
N PHE A 142 15.42 8.20 -5.61
CA PHE A 142 16.07 8.36 -6.90
C PHE A 142 15.15 7.97 -8.07
N TYR A 143 14.23 7.04 -7.82
CA TYR A 143 13.28 6.60 -8.83
C TYR A 143 12.28 7.72 -9.17
N TRP A 144 11.58 8.25 -8.17
CA TRP A 144 10.57 9.30 -8.37
C TRP A 144 11.16 10.62 -8.87
N ILE A 145 12.32 11.03 -8.35
CA ILE A 145 13.00 12.28 -8.78
C ILE A 145 13.41 12.24 -10.27
N LYS A 146 13.61 11.05 -10.86
CA LYS A 146 13.90 10.94 -12.30
C LYS A 146 12.68 11.27 -13.17
N HIS A 147 11.47 11.14 -12.64
CA HIS A 147 10.24 11.43 -13.36
C HIS A 147 9.83 12.91 -13.24
N GLN A 148 10.69 13.84 -13.64
CA GLN A 148 10.47 15.28 -13.43
C GLN A 148 9.30 15.88 -14.24
N ASN A 149 8.84 15.21 -15.29
CA ASN A 149 7.75 15.66 -16.15
C ASN A 149 6.57 14.70 -16.03
N ARG A 150 5.35 15.18 -16.33
CA ARG A 150 4.16 14.34 -16.49
C ARG A 150 4.31 13.35 -17.64
N ASN A 151 4.88 12.20 -17.35
CA ASN A 151 5.15 11.09 -18.27
C ASN A 151 4.24 9.89 -17.95
N GLU A 152 4.44 8.78 -18.66
CA GLU A 152 3.64 7.56 -18.50
C GLU A 152 3.64 7.02 -17.06
N TYR A 153 4.75 7.19 -16.35
CA TYR A 153 4.87 6.81 -14.95
C TYR A 153 3.83 7.53 -14.08
N TRP A 154 3.61 8.83 -14.23
CA TRP A 154 2.58 9.49 -13.41
C TRP A 154 1.15 9.17 -13.87
N ARG A 155 0.96 8.95 -15.17
CA ARG A 155 -0.37 8.70 -15.74
C ARG A 155 -0.97 7.36 -15.29
N HIS A 156 -0.16 6.31 -15.14
CA HIS A 156 -0.71 4.97 -14.84
C HIS A 156 -1.49 4.91 -13.53
N GLY A 157 -1.06 5.65 -12.50
CA GLY A 157 -1.70 5.72 -11.18
C GLY A 157 -2.58 6.95 -10.98
N SER A 158 -2.84 7.74 -12.03
CA SER A 158 -3.69 8.94 -11.94
C SER A 158 -5.08 8.64 -12.45
N VAL A 159 -6.06 8.75 -11.57
CA VAL A 159 -7.48 8.53 -11.87
C VAL A 159 -8.02 9.58 -12.86
N CYS A 160 -7.49 10.79 -12.81
CA CYS A 160 -7.91 11.89 -13.68
C CYS A 160 -7.68 11.65 -15.19
N GLU A 161 -6.94 10.59 -15.55
CA GLU A 161 -6.77 10.17 -16.94
C GLU A 161 -8.08 9.64 -17.56
N ASP A 162 -8.94 9.00 -16.76
CA ASP A 162 -10.25 8.50 -17.20
C ASP A 162 -11.20 8.24 -16.02
N TYR A 163 -11.97 9.25 -15.63
CA TYR A 163 -12.97 9.12 -14.57
C TYR A 163 -14.12 8.14 -14.91
N SER A 164 -14.28 7.70 -16.17
CA SER A 164 -15.33 6.75 -16.53
C SER A 164 -15.06 5.32 -16.06
N LYS A 165 -13.85 5.06 -15.53
CA LYS A 165 -13.44 3.76 -14.98
C LYS A 165 -13.82 3.56 -13.50
N ILE A 166 -14.50 4.52 -12.89
CA ILE A 166 -14.92 4.50 -11.47
C ILE A 166 -16.43 4.30 -11.37
#